data_AF-A0A0D7E786-F1
#
_entry.id   AF-A0A0D7E786-F1
#
_cell.length_a   1.000
_cell.length_b   1.000
_cell.length_c   1.000
_cell.angle_alpha   90.00
_cell.angle_beta   90.00
_cell.angle_gamma   90.00
#
_symmetry.space_group_name_H-M   'P 1'
#
loop_
_entity.id
_entity.type
_entity.pdbx_description
1 polymer ?
#
loop_
_entity_poly.entity_id
_entity_poly.type
_entity_poly.pdbx_seq_one_letter_code
_entity_poly.pdbx_strand_id
1 'polypeptide(L)'
;MDEKTIIAKRVALELRDGELVNLGIGLPTLVARYLPDDVEVFLQSENGLIGVQTLPDEGLEDDDLTDAGGGPIGAVPGAAAFDSAMSFGLVRGGHLDVTVLGGLQVDQQGQLANWMVPGKMVPGMG
;
A
#
# COMPACT_ATOMS: atom_id res chain seq x y z
N MET A 1 18.88 -13.18 -7.11
CA MET A 1 17.65 -12.47 -6.71
C MET A 1 18.10 -11.17 -6.06
N ASP A 2 17.55 -10.03 -6.45
CA ASP A 2 17.91 -8.75 -5.85
C ASP A 2 17.32 -8.61 -4.44
N GLU A 3 17.90 -7.72 -3.63
CA GLU A 3 17.57 -7.54 -2.22
C GLU A 3 16.09 -7.17 -2.00
N LYS A 4 15.53 -6.32 -2.88
CA LYS A 4 14.13 -5.88 -2.78
C LYS A 4 13.18 -7.05 -3.01
N THR A 5 13.46 -7.88 -4.01
CA THR A 5 12.66 -9.08 -4.27
C THR A 5 12.67 -10.06 -3.09
N ILE A 6 13.82 -10.24 -2.42
CA ILE A 6 13.90 -11.11 -1.23
C ILE A 6 13.00 -10.56 -0.11
N ILE A 7 13.08 -9.25 0.16
CA ILE A 7 12.27 -8.61 1.20
C ILE A 7 10.78 -8.72 0.87
N ALA A 8 10.38 -8.35 -0.36
CA ALA A 8 8.98 -8.37 -0.78
C ALA A 8 8.37 -9.78 -0.70
N LYS A 9 9.10 -10.80 -1.17
CA LYS A 9 8.68 -12.20 -1.05
C LYS A 9 8.52 -12.65 0.40
N ARG A 10 9.41 -12.22 1.30
CA ARG A 10 9.29 -12.58 2.71
C ARG A 10 8.07 -11.90 3.36
N VAL A 11 7.84 -10.62 3.07
CA VAL A 11 6.69 -9.88 3.61
C VAL A 11 5.37 -10.42 3.07
N ALA A 12 5.33 -10.89 1.81
CA ALA A 12 4.12 -11.49 1.24
C ALA A 12 3.62 -12.71 2.04
N LEU A 13 4.51 -13.44 2.72
CA LEU A 13 4.15 -14.57 3.59
C LEU A 13 3.51 -14.16 4.93
N GLU A 14 3.54 -12.87 5.28
CA GLU A 14 2.84 -12.35 6.47
C GLU A 14 1.36 -12.07 6.19
N LEU A 15 0.98 -11.92 4.92
CA LEU A 15 -0.39 -11.62 4.50
C LEU A 15 -1.23 -12.90 4.41
N ARG A 16 -2.51 -12.78 4.73
CA ARG A 16 -3.47 -13.89 4.76
C ARG A 16 -4.66 -13.61 3.86
N ASP A 17 -5.28 -14.69 3.40
CA ASP A 17 -6.48 -14.63 2.58
C ASP A 17 -7.59 -13.82 3.26
N GLY A 18 -8.17 -12.88 2.50
CA GLY A 18 -9.24 -11.98 2.93
C GLY A 18 -8.82 -10.73 3.70
N GLU A 19 -7.52 -10.53 3.99
CA GLU A 19 -7.07 -9.35 4.75
C GLU A 19 -7.25 -8.04 3.97
N LEU A 20 -7.61 -6.98 4.68
CA LEU A 20 -7.61 -5.60 4.20
C LEU A 20 -6.24 -4.97 4.47
N VAL A 21 -5.48 -4.71 3.40
CA VAL A 21 -4.07 -4.35 3.46
C VAL A 21 -3.83 -2.96 2.87
N ASN A 22 -3.03 -2.15 3.56
CA ASN A 22 -2.46 -0.92 2.99
C ASN A 22 -0.96 -1.11 2.71
N LEU A 23 -0.54 -0.79 1.48
CA LEU A 23 0.85 -0.91 1.05
C LEU A 23 1.41 0.48 0.71
N GLY A 24 2.41 0.92 1.47
CA GLY A 24 3.11 2.17 1.20
C GLY A 24 3.88 2.17 -0.13
N ILE A 25 4.11 3.35 -0.69
CA ILE A 25 4.80 3.51 -1.98
C ILE A 25 6.21 2.89 -1.95
N GLY A 26 6.62 2.29 -3.07
CA GLY A 26 7.98 1.81 -3.30
C GLY A 26 8.13 0.30 -3.07
N LEU A 27 8.94 -0.10 -2.10
CA LEU A 27 9.15 -1.53 -1.81
C LEU A 27 7.87 -2.25 -1.34
N PRO A 28 6.99 -1.66 -0.50
CA PRO A 28 5.79 -2.36 -0.05
C PRO A 28 4.82 -2.72 -1.18
N THR A 29 4.65 -1.86 -2.21
CA THR A 29 3.76 -2.20 -3.34
C THR A 29 4.23 -3.43 -4.14
N LEU A 30 5.52 -3.80 -4.07
CA LEU A 30 6.02 -5.05 -4.68
C LEU A 30 5.49 -6.31 -3.98
N VAL A 31 5.04 -6.21 -2.72
CA VAL A 31 4.55 -7.35 -1.93
C VAL A 31 3.37 -8.03 -2.62
N ALA A 32 2.42 -7.25 -3.16
CA ALA A 32 1.23 -7.77 -3.84
C ALA A 32 1.55 -8.70 -5.03
N ARG A 33 2.74 -8.57 -5.65
CA ARG A 33 3.17 -9.39 -6.79
C ARG A 33 3.67 -10.78 -6.39
N TYR A 34 3.85 -11.03 -5.09
CA TYR A 34 4.48 -12.24 -4.57
C TYR A 34 3.59 -12.98 -3.56
N LEU A 35 2.29 -12.65 -3.52
CA LEU A 35 1.32 -13.39 -2.74
C LEU A 35 1.30 -14.86 -3.17
N PRO A 36 1.15 -15.80 -2.23
CA PRO A 36 0.84 -17.20 -2.54
C PRO A 36 -0.43 -17.32 -3.40
N ASP A 37 -0.51 -18.37 -4.24
CA ASP A 37 -1.63 -18.57 -5.17
C ASP A 37 -2.99 -18.74 -4.47
N ASP A 38 -3.00 -19.11 -3.19
CA ASP A 38 -4.17 -19.32 -2.34
C ASP A 38 -4.49 -18.13 -1.41
N VAL A 39 -3.83 -16.98 -1.61
CA VAL A 39 -4.01 -15.77 -0.80
C VAL A 39 -4.47 -14.61 -1.69
N GLU A 40 -5.71 -14.17 -1.49
CA GLU A 40 -6.23 -12.93 -2.06
C GLU A 40 -6.42 -11.88 -0.96
N VAL A 41 -5.96 -10.65 -1.19
CA VAL A 41 -6.11 -9.55 -0.23
C VAL A 41 -6.82 -8.37 -0.87
N PHE A 42 -7.53 -7.58 -0.06
CA PHE A 42 -8.11 -6.33 -0.50
C PHE A 42 -7.13 -5.20 -0.26
N LEU A 43 -6.71 -4.52 -1.31
CA LEU A 43 -5.80 -3.38 -1.21
C LEU A 43 -6.59 -2.08 -0.96
N GLN A 44 -6.22 -1.37 0.10
CA GLN A 44 -6.74 -0.06 0.44
C GLN A 44 -5.75 1.04 0.00
N SER A 45 -6.26 2.06 -0.68
CA SER A 45 -5.54 3.30 -0.99
C SER A 45 -6.07 4.45 -0.13
N GLU A 46 -5.17 5.19 0.49
CA GLU A 46 -5.50 6.26 1.45
C GLU A 46 -6.28 7.42 0.85
N ASN A 47 -6.17 7.64 -0.46
CA ASN A 47 -6.93 8.65 -1.20
C ASN A 47 -8.40 8.25 -1.45
N GLY A 48 -8.86 7.07 -1.01
CA GLY A 48 -10.30 6.78 -0.90
C GLY A 48 -10.81 5.58 -1.69
N LEU A 49 -10.04 4.49 -1.78
CA LEU A 49 -10.46 3.28 -2.50
C LEU A 49 -10.11 2.02 -1.70
N ILE A 50 -11.03 1.04 -1.64
CA ILE A 50 -10.74 -0.36 -1.31
C ILE A 50 -10.97 -1.19 -2.57
N GLY A 51 -10.07 -2.14 -2.82
CA GLY A 51 -10.09 -2.98 -4.02
C GLY A 51 -9.23 -2.43 -5.16
N VAL A 52 -8.08 -1.84 -4.82
CA VAL A 52 -7.10 -1.36 -5.81
C VAL A 52 -6.60 -2.52 -6.66
N GLN A 53 -6.53 -2.32 -7.97
CA GLN A 53 -5.92 -3.24 -8.92
C GLN A 53 -4.76 -2.54 -9.65
N THR A 54 -3.66 -3.25 -9.87
CA THR A 54 -2.61 -2.77 -10.80
C THR A 54 -3.15 -2.81 -12.23
N LEU A 55 -2.99 -1.73 -12.99
CA LEU A 55 -3.38 -1.71 -14.40
C LEU A 55 -2.47 -2.65 -15.22
N PRO A 56 -3.06 -3.56 -16.02
CA PRO A 56 -2.29 -4.53 -16.80
C PRO A 56 -1.70 -3.93 -18.08
N ASP A 57 -2.38 -2.95 -18.70
CA ASP A 57 -2.07 -2.43 -20.03
C ASP A 57 -2.18 -0.90 -20.09
N GLU A 58 -1.32 -0.27 -20.91
CA GLU A 58 -1.43 1.15 -21.27
C GLU A 58 -2.75 1.41 -22.03
N GLY A 59 -3.41 2.51 -21.73
CA GLY A 59 -4.69 2.92 -22.34
C GLY A 59 -5.94 2.52 -21.56
N LEU A 60 -5.79 1.85 -20.42
CA LEU A 60 -6.87 1.55 -19.47
C LEU A 60 -6.91 2.51 -18.29
N GLU A 61 -6.12 3.58 -18.33
CA GLU A 61 -6.08 4.60 -17.28
C GLU A 61 -7.38 5.41 -17.25
N ASP A 62 -7.84 5.71 -16.04
CA ASP A 62 -8.90 6.67 -15.77
C ASP A 62 -8.27 7.81 -14.94
N ASP A 63 -8.43 9.05 -15.40
CA ASP A 63 -7.85 10.24 -14.76
C ASP A 63 -8.38 10.43 -13.32
N ASP A 64 -9.54 9.88 -13.00
CA ASP A 64 -10.14 9.91 -11.66
C ASP A 64 -9.65 8.77 -10.75
N LEU A 65 -8.89 7.80 -11.27
CA LEU A 65 -8.40 6.62 -10.51
C LEU A 65 -6.86 6.62 -10.39
N THR A 66 -6.40 7.08 -9.23
CA THR A 66 -4.98 7.10 -8.87
C THR A 66 -4.72 6.40 -7.53
N ASP A 67 -3.51 5.89 -7.34
CA ASP A 67 -3.02 5.48 -6.02
C ASP A 67 -2.58 6.68 -5.18
N ALA A 68 -2.16 6.41 -3.94
CA ALA A 68 -1.61 7.39 -3.02
C ALA A 68 -0.38 8.15 -3.56
N GLY A 69 0.35 7.58 -4.53
CA GLY A 69 1.51 8.19 -5.18
C GLY A 69 1.17 8.98 -6.44
N GLY A 70 -0.11 9.03 -6.85
CA GLY A 70 -0.56 9.65 -8.09
C GLY A 70 -0.34 8.78 -9.35
N GLY A 71 0.02 7.50 -9.18
CA GLY A 71 0.10 6.55 -10.30
C GLY A 71 -1.28 6.03 -10.70
N PRO A 72 -1.53 5.71 -11.98
CA PRO A 72 -2.84 5.23 -12.43
C PRO A 72 -3.11 3.82 -11.90
N ILE A 73 -4.36 3.58 -11.48
CA ILE A 73 -4.80 2.28 -10.95
C ILE A 73 -6.15 1.86 -11.54
N GLY A 74 -6.46 0.57 -11.40
CA GLY A 74 -7.78 0.02 -11.62
C GLY A 74 -8.51 -0.30 -10.32
N ALA A 75 -9.73 -0.81 -10.46
CA ALA A 75 -10.56 -1.24 -9.35
C ALA A 75 -11.12 -2.66 -9.64
N VAL A 76 -11.02 -3.56 -8.67
CA VAL A 76 -11.57 -4.92 -8.80
C VAL A 76 -13.10 -4.93 -8.65
N PRO A 77 -13.81 -5.96 -9.15
CA PRO A 77 -15.23 -6.13 -8.85
C PRO A 77 -15.50 -6.12 -7.34
N GLY A 78 -16.44 -5.27 -6.89
CA GLY A 78 -16.74 -5.08 -5.47
C GLY A 78 -15.90 -4.00 -4.78
N ALA A 79 -15.02 -3.30 -5.52
CA ALA A 79 -14.33 -2.12 -5.02
C ALA A 79 -15.31 -1.03 -4.55
N ALA A 80 -14.87 -0.26 -3.57
CA ALA A 80 -15.66 0.82 -2.96
C ALA A 80 -14.83 2.09 -2.85
N ALA A 81 -15.35 3.19 -3.40
CA ALA A 81 -14.78 4.52 -3.27
C ALA A 81 -15.46 5.30 -2.13
N PHE A 82 -14.69 6.14 -1.44
CA PHE A 82 -15.16 6.95 -0.31
C PHE A 82 -14.28 8.20 -0.14
N ASP A 83 -14.76 9.18 0.62
CA ASP A 83 -13.99 10.40 0.87
C ASP A 83 -12.78 10.16 1.79
N SER A 84 -11.84 11.10 1.79
CA SER A 84 -10.62 10.98 2.62
C SER A 84 -10.93 10.93 4.12
N ALA A 85 -12.03 11.53 4.59
CA ALA A 85 -12.39 11.49 6.01
C ALA A 85 -12.79 10.07 6.43
N MET A 86 -13.57 9.37 5.60
CA MET A 86 -13.90 7.96 5.77
C MET A 86 -12.66 7.08 5.62
N SER A 87 -11.81 7.35 4.63
CA SER A 87 -10.55 6.63 4.43
C SER A 87 -9.68 6.63 5.69
N PHE A 88 -9.34 7.82 6.20
CA PHE A 88 -8.59 7.94 7.45
C PHE A 88 -9.40 7.50 8.67
N GLY A 89 -10.72 7.48 8.60
CA GLY A 89 -11.60 6.87 9.62
C GLY A 89 -11.37 5.37 9.72
N LEU A 90 -11.31 4.67 8.58
CA LEU A 90 -10.99 3.24 8.50
C LEU A 90 -9.59 2.96 9.05
N VAL A 91 -8.58 3.71 8.58
CA VAL A 91 -7.19 3.53 9.03
C VAL A 91 -7.05 3.79 10.53
N ARG A 92 -7.52 4.94 11.02
CA ARG A 92 -7.41 5.33 12.43
C ARG A 92 -8.26 4.49 13.36
N GLY A 93 -9.37 3.95 12.85
CA GLY A 93 -10.26 3.04 13.57
C GLY A 93 -9.69 1.64 13.75
N GLY A 94 -8.55 1.32 13.13
CA GLY A 94 -7.94 0.00 13.19
C GLY A 94 -8.70 -1.04 12.36
N HIS A 95 -9.31 -0.61 11.25
CA HIS A 95 -10.05 -1.50 10.35
C HIS A 95 -9.17 -2.15 9.27
N LEU A 96 -7.89 -1.74 9.15
CA LEU A 96 -6.91 -2.46 8.34
C LEU A 96 -6.34 -3.62 9.14
N ASP A 97 -6.20 -4.78 8.50
CA ASP A 97 -5.56 -5.95 9.12
C ASP A 97 -4.04 -5.78 9.13
N VAL A 98 -3.46 -5.28 8.02
CA VAL A 98 -2.01 -5.12 7.86
C VAL A 98 -1.68 -3.81 7.14
N THR A 99 -0.64 -3.12 7.62
CA THR A 99 -0.01 -2.00 6.92
C THR A 99 1.47 -2.28 6.72
N VAL A 100 1.96 -2.17 5.48
CA VAL A 100 3.38 -2.35 5.16
C VAL A 100 3.98 -1.01 4.73
N LEU A 101 5.00 -0.55 5.47
CA LEU A 101 5.65 0.74 5.24
C LEU A 101 7.15 0.57 4.98
N GLY A 102 7.71 1.47 4.17
CA GLY A 102 9.15 1.69 4.13
C GLY A 102 9.64 2.44 5.38
N GLY A 103 10.91 2.23 5.74
CA GLY A 103 11.56 2.91 6.85
C GLY A 103 12.96 3.39 6.50
N LEU A 104 13.35 4.58 6.98
CA LEU A 104 14.74 5.02 6.95
C LEU A 104 15.49 4.44 8.16
N GLN A 105 14.85 4.47 9.32
CA GLN A 105 15.35 3.90 10.57
C GLN A 105 14.19 3.31 11.37
N VAL A 106 14.46 2.21 12.06
CA VAL A 106 13.59 1.61 13.06
C VAL A 106 14.45 1.31 14.28
N ASP A 107 14.02 1.74 15.47
CA ASP A 107 14.75 1.43 16.70
C ASP A 107 14.30 0.09 17.33
N GLN A 108 14.99 -0.31 18.40
CA GLN A 108 14.71 -1.57 19.10
C GLN A 108 13.36 -1.58 19.85
N GLN A 109 12.73 -0.43 20.06
CA GLN A 109 11.41 -0.29 20.67
C GLN A 109 10.29 -0.24 19.62
N GLY A 110 10.63 -0.21 18.33
CA GLY A 110 9.68 -0.14 17.22
C GLY A 110 9.30 1.29 16.82
N GLN A 111 10.07 2.31 17.20
CA GLN A 111 9.86 3.66 16.67
C GLN A 111 10.31 3.74 15.21
N LEU A 112 9.45 4.27 14.34
CA LEU A 112 9.69 4.38 12.90
C LEU A 112 10.03 5.83 12.51
N ALA A 113 11.11 6.00 11.75
CA ALA A 113 11.43 7.25 11.06
C ALA A 113 11.46 7.00 9.54
N ASN A 114 10.54 7.61 8.80
CA ASN A 114 10.41 7.37 7.36
C ASN A 114 10.03 8.57 6.49
N TRP A 115 9.90 9.78 7.06
CA TRP A 115 9.31 10.93 6.33
C TRP A 115 10.19 12.19 6.26
N MET A 116 11.30 12.27 7.01
CA MET A 116 12.14 13.47 7.03
C MET A 116 13.61 13.14 7.27
N VAL A 117 14.49 13.85 6.55
CA VAL A 117 15.92 13.94 6.85
C VAL A 117 16.25 15.43 6.95
N PRO A 118 16.55 15.97 8.15
CA PRO A 118 16.81 17.40 8.34
C PRO A 118 17.88 17.94 7.38
N GLY A 119 17.59 19.08 6.74
CA GLY A 119 18.48 19.68 5.74
C GLY A 119 18.40 19.07 4.34
N LYS A 120 17.53 18.08 4.11
CA LYS A 120 17.19 17.56 2.78
C LYS A 120 15.72 17.84 2.45
N MET A 121 15.41 18.04 1.18
CA MET A 121 14.04 18.13 0.71
C MET A 121 13.40 16.74 0.75
N VAL A 122 12.30 16.60 1.49
CA VAL A 122 11.47 15.38 1.56
C VAL A 122 10.00 15.81 1.52
N PRO A 123 9.12 15.16 0.74
CA PRO A 123 7.79 15.70 0.40
C PRO A 123 6.76 15.79 1.54
N GLY A 124 7.04 15.24 2.72
CA GLY A 124 6.09 15.22 3.85
C GLY A 124 5.89 13.82 4.40
N MET A 125 5.02 13.67 5.41
CA MET A 125 4.66 12.38 6.02
C MET A 125 3.49 11.66 5.32
N GLY A 126 2.88 12.34 4.36
CA GLY A 126 1.72 11.99 3.56
C GLY A 126 1.43 13.18 2.66
#